data_AF-A0A1X0RK82-F1
#
_entry.id   AF-A0A1X0RK82-F1
#
_cell.length_a   1.000
_cell.length_b   1.000
_cell.length_c   1.000
_cell.angle_alpha   90.00
_cell.angle_beta   90.00
_cell.angle_gamma   90.00
#
_symmetry.space_group_name_H-M   'P 1'
#
loop_
_entity.id
_entity.type
_entity.pdbx_description
1 polymer ?
#
loop_
_entity_poly.entity_id
_entity_poly.type
_entity_poly.pdbx_seq_one_letter_code
_entity_poly.pdbx_strand_id
1 'polypeptide(L)' 'MHPPRGISISHVLQASMDKPISEDNKGAQMLLNMGWRKGEGLGKNRSGIVDPVKAQQYGQGSGIAYIPSLHSPFVLI' A
#
# COMPACT_ATOMS: atom_id res chain seq x y z
N MET A 1 -29.19 -12.40 -14.58
CA MET A 1 -28.83 -11.46 -13.49
C MET A 1 -27.40 -11.00 -13.73
N HIS A 2 -27.17 -9.71 -13.96
CA HIS A 2 -25.82 -9.13 -14.07
C HIS A 2 -25.33 -8.75 -12.67
N PRO A 3 -24.05 -9.01 -12.32
CA PRO A 3 -23.51 -8.49 -11.07
C PRO A 3 -23.53 -6.95 -11.13
N PRO A 4 -23.91 -6.27 -10.03
CA PRO A 4 -23.83 -4.82 -9.95
C PRO A 4 -22.37 -4.42 -10.23
N ARG A 5 -22.19 -3.40 -11.08
CA ARG A 5 -20.87 -2.86 -11.44
C ARG A 5 -20.24 -2.28 -10.17
N GLY A 6 -19.50 -3.12 -9.45
CA GLY A 6 -18.70 -2.73 -8.31
C GLY A 6 -17.74 -1.64 -8.76
N ILE A 7 -17.66 -0.59 -7.95
CA ILE A 7 -16.73 0.52 -8.11
C ILE A 7 -15.35 -0.04 -8.48
N SER A 8 -14.82 0.36 -9.64
CA SER A 8 -13.47 0.04 -10.06
C SER A 8 -12.49 0.68 -9.08
N ILE A 9 -12.11 -0.07 -8.05
CA ILE A 9 -11.20 0.35 -6.97
C ILE A 9 -9.80 0.75 -7.47
N SER A 10 -9.46 0.44 -8.73
CA SER A 10 -8.23 0.87 -9.38
C SER A 10 -8.18 2.38 -9.67
N HIS A 11 -9.32 3.09 -9.58
CA HIS A 11 -9.39 4.54 -9.84
C HIS A 11 -9.44 5.43 -8.60
N VAL A 12 -9.46 4.87 -7.38
CA VAL A 12 -9.25 5.67 -6.18
C VAL A 12 -7.75 5.94 -6.09
N LEU A 13 -7.30 6.98 -6.77
CA LEU A 13 -5.95 7.57 -6.78
C LEU A 13 -5.02 6.95 -5.72
N GLN A 14 -4.41 5.83 -6.08
CA GLN A 14 -3.58 5.09 -5.15
C GLN A 14 -2.31 5.92 -4.90
N ALA A 15 -2.05 6.24 -3.64
CA ALA A 15 -0.79 6.86 -3.26
C ALA A 15 0.36 5.95 -3.73
N SER A 16 1.36 6.55 -4.36
CA SER A 16 2.52 5.79 -4.82
C SER A 16 3.28 5.23 -3.62
N MET A 17 3.64 3.95 -3.67
CA MET A 17 4.53 3.33 -2.67
C MET A 17 5.99 3.72 -2.87
N ASP A 18 6.34 4.16 -4.09
CA ASP A 18 7.71 4.42 -4.50
C ASP A 18 8.04 5.92 -4.59
N LYS A 19 7.02 6.79 -4.55
CA LYS A 19 7.20 8.24 -4.53
C LYS A 19 6.78 8.81 -3.16
N PRO A 20 7.62 9.65 -2.54
CA PRO A 20 7.25 10.38 -1.34
C PRO A 20 5.97 11.21 -1.54
N ILE A 21 5.25 11.45 -0.44
CA ILE A 21 4.11 12.38 -0.45
C ILE A 21 4.60 13.79 -0.80
N SER A 22 3.89 14.45 -1.72
CA SER A 22 4.24 15.80 -2.16
C SER A 22 3.90 16.85 -1.10
N GLU A 23 4.62 17.97 -1.08
CA GLU A 23 4.49 19.02 -0.04
C GLU A 23 3.23 19.89 -0.21
N ASP A 24 2.64 19.90 -1.40
CA ASP A 24 1.33 20.49 -1.68
C ASP A 24 0.16 19.61 -1.21
N ASN A 25 0.44 18.36 -0.79
CA ASN A 25 -0.57 17.50 -0.21
C ASN A 25 -1.02 18.04 1.15
N LYS A 26 -2.34 18.20 1.33
CA LYS A 26 -2.93 18.72 2.57
C LYS A 26 -2.53 17.90 3.81
N GLY A 27 -2.45 16.57 3.69
CA GLY A 27 -2.00 15.69 4.78
C GLY A 27 -0.52 15.91 5.13
N ALA A 28 0.35 16.12 4.14
CA ALA A 28 1.74 16.47 4.37
C ALA A 28 1.88 17.81 5.12
N GLN A 29 1.13 18.84 4.69
CA GLN A 29 1.11 20.14 5.36
C GLN A 29 0.62 20.04 6.81
N MET A 30 -0.42 19.24 7.07
CA MET A 30 -0.90 18.99 8.43
C MET A 30 0.17 18.32 9.30
N LEU A 31 0.88 17.32 8.79
CA LEU A 31 1.95 16.65 9.52
C LEU A 31 3.07 17.63 9.90
N LEU A 32 3.51 18.48 8.96
CA LEU A 32 4.51 19.51 9.21
C LEU A 32 4.05 20.49 10.30
N ASN A 33 2.80 20.93 10.28
CA ASN A 33 2.23 21.81 11.30
C ASN A 33 2.16 21.15 12.69
N MET A 34 2.03 19.82 12.74
CA MET A 34 2.08 19.03 13.98
C MET A 34 3.52 18.73 14.43
N GLY A 35 4.52 19.35 13.78
CA GLY A 35 5.94 19.21 14.10
C GLY A 35 6.58 17.94 13.56
N TRP A 36 5.90 17.15 12.73
CA TRP A 36 6.55 16.05 12.00
C TRP A 36 7.51 16.58 10.94
N ARG A 37 8.61 15.87 10.69
CA ARG A 37 9.63 16.25 9.71
C ARG A 37 9.78 15.16 8.67
N LYS A 38 10.00 15.58 7.42
CA LYS A 38 10.16 14.68 6.28
C LYS A 38 11.24 13.63 6.57
N GLY A 39 10.89 12.35 6.43
CA GLY A 39 11.78 11.22 6.66
C GLY A 39 11.86 10.74 8.11
N GLU A 40 11.20 11.39 9.07
CA GLU A 40 11.13 10.89 10.46
C GLU A 40 9.96 9.92 10.65
N GLY A 41 10.11 8.98 11.59
CA GLY A 41 9.01 8.15 12.04
C GLY A 41 7.98 8.94 12.85
N LEU A 42 6.74 8.43 12.90
CA LEU A 42 5.68 8.99 13.75
C LEU A 42 5.83 8.54 15.22
N GLY A 43 5.10 9.21 16.12
CA GLY A 43 5.05 8.89 17.55
C GLY A 43 6.03 9.70 18.41
N LYS A 44 5.90 9.58 19.74
CA LYS A 44 6.63 10.38 20.75
C LYS A 44 8.15 10.38 20.55
N ASN A 45 8.71 9.21 20.20
CA ASN A 45 10.15 9.01 20.05
C ASN A 45 10.61 8.98 18.59
N ARG A 46 9.76 9.38 17.63
CA ARG A 46 10.03 9.31 16.18
C ARG A 46 10.42 7.92 15.65
N SER A 47 10.05 6.86 16.37
CA SER A 47 10.44 5.48 16.09
C SER A 47 9.40 4.69 15.30
N GLY A 48 8.33 5.34 14.84
CA GLY A 48 7.34 4.73 13.97
C GLY A 48 7.92 4.35 12.60
N ILE A 49 7.19 3.52 11.87
CA ILE A 49 7.56 3.06 10.53
C ILE A 49 7.74 4.26 9.59
N VAL A 50 8.88 4.32 8.88
CA VAL A 50 9.22 5.41 7.95
C VAL A 50 8.79 5.07 6.52
N ASP A 51 9.00 3.82 6.11
CA ASP A 51 8.64 3.34 4.77
C ASP A 51 7.27 2.66 4.76
N PRO A 52 6.44 2.88 3.72
CA PRO A 52 5.15 2.19 3.61
C PRO A 52 5.28 0.67 3.67
N VAL A 53 4.40 0.01 4.42
CA VAL A 53 4.32 -1.46 4.44
C VAL A 53 3.75 -1.94 3.11
N LYS A 54 4.52 -2.76 2.38
CA LYS A 54 4.10 -3.31 1.10
C LYS A 54 3.07 -4.42 1.32
N ALA A 55 1.88 -4.23 0.75
CA ALA A 55 0.85 -5.26 0.73
C ALA A 55 1.04 -6.16 -0.51
N GLN A 56 0.95 -7.48 -0.32
CA GLN A 56 0.84 -8.41 -1.44
C GLN A 56 -0.62 -8.53 -1.88
N GLN A 57 -0.88 -8.36 -3.16
CA GLN A 57 -2.19 -8.61 -3.75
C GLN A 57 -2.25 -10.05 -4.28
N TYR A 58 -3.32 -10.75 -3.95
CA TYR A 58 -3.60 -12.10 -4.45
C TYR A 58 -4.82 -12.07 -5.36
N GLY A 59 -4.85 -12.97 -6.34
CA GLY A 59 -6.01 -13.14 -7.21
C GLY A 59 -7.25 -13.56 -6.42
N GLN A 60 -8.43 -13.20 -6.91
CA GLN A 60 -9.70 -13.64 -6.31
C GLN A 60 -9.75 -15.17 -6.23
N GLY A 61 -10.20 -15.70 -5.09
CA GLY A 61 -10.25 -17.15 -4.83
C GLY A 61 -8.91 -17.79 -4.43
N SER A 62 -7.84 -17.00 -4.26
CA SER A 62 -6.58 -17.53 -3.71
C SER A 62 -6.77 -18.02 -2.28
N GLY A 63 -6.28 -19.23 -1.98
CA GLY A 63 -6.29 -19.76 -0.63
C GLY A 63 -5.40 -18.95 0.33
N ILE A 64 -5.74 -18.96 1.61
CA ILE A 64 -4.85 -18.47 2.65
C ILE A 64 -3.59 -19.35 2.62
N ALA A 65 -2.40 -18.75 2.63
CA ALA A 65 -1.09 -19.38 2.34
C ALA A 65 -0.75 -19.64 0.86
N TYR A 66 -1.56 -19.16 -0.09
CA TYR A 66 -1.12 -19.10 -1.48
C TYR A 66 0.12 -18.17 -1.59
N ILE A 67 1.22 -18.73 -2.10
CA ILE A 67 2.49 -18.06 -2.27
C ILE A 67 2.88 -18.08 -3.77
N PRO A 68 2.81 -16.94 -4.48
CA PRO A 68 3.01 -16.87 -5.93
C PRO A 68 4.34 -17.47 -6.41
N SER A 69 5.40 -17.34 -5.61
CA SER A 69 6.75 -17.81 -5.94
C SER A 69 6.94 -19.32 -5.85
N LEU A 70 6.01 -20.07 -5.23
CA LEU A 70 6.11 -21.52 -5.10
C LEU A 70 5.37 -22.29 -6.20
N HIS A 71 4.59 -21.60 -7.05
CA HIS A 71 3.95 -22.20 -8.21
C HIS A 71 4.87 -22.10 -9.44
N SER A 72 5.98 -22.83 -9.41
CA SER A 72 6.80 -23.03 -10.61
C SER A 72 6.04 -23.98 -11.55
N PRO A 73 5.74 -23.59 -12.81
CA PRO A 73 5.02 -24.45 -13.76
C PRO A 73 5.86 -25.65 -14.26
N PHE A 74 7.11 -25.80 -13.81
CA PHE A 74 8.06 -26.79 -14.32
C PHE A 74 8.17 -28.09 -13.50
N VAL A 75 7.36 -28.27 -12.46
CA VAL A 75 7.33 -29.54 -11.70
C VAL A 75 6.00 -30.24 -11.93
N LEU A 76 5.78 -30.65 -13.18
CA LEU A 76 4.82 -31.70 -13.52
C LEU A 76 5.26 -32.41 -14.81
N ILE A 77 6.34 -33.18 -14.72
CA ILE A 77 6.65 -34.31 -15.63
C ILE A 77 7.13 -35.49 -14.80
#